data_AF-A0A963IPY5-F1
#
_entry.id   AF-A0A963IPY5-F1
#
_cell.length_a   1.000
_cell.length_b   1.000
_cell.length_c   1.000
_cell.angle_alpha   90.00
_cell.angle_beta   90.00
_cell.angle_gamma   90.00
#
_symmetry.space_group_name_H-M   'P 1'
#
loop_
_entity.id
_entity.type
_entity.pdbx_description
1 polymer ?
#
loop_
_entity_poly.entity_id
_entity_poly.type
_entity_poly.pdbx_seq_one_letter_code
_entity_poly.pdbx_strand_id
1 'polypeptide(L)'
;TENFTVELSGASNATISRALATGTIIDDDAVPPLPTLSIADATATEGDVLSFSVSVDVADPSSPVTATYTIEFAPTGIGWANQSDLAPKTPLTGTATIPAGQTSVAVSVGTFDDQLIEGPETFSVNLSNVSANAQPGNLQATGIIVDNEEIECGYSWGDPHYVTADGLIYDMQGCGEFVLVETINASDPSPLTVQTRTAMYGPNVSVNTAVATLVDGHRVTIDTLESEPLRIDGQVTTIASGGSTALGGGQIHFDAGVYSIVYPTQERLIVTDRGSYVDVRLCASADRPDGSLHGLLGNFDGNATNDLATRDGTVLPTQLTFAELYDTFANSWRITQAESLFDYRAGESTATFSGDNCPIQKTTRASLPADKVAEATALLDAAGITDPALREAAILDYALTCDPSFISSAGQAGGPSESVKVIDPTIIWTNGGQVVIGSAAAPSRFDIGSTTTAPTGVVWTGFAASDDWSDSGNWSTGAPAPTDEVVFATDGADGLNVVDQDITVASLHYTGAVAPATFAADHTTDLHGGSTLTVAGPTTVGAENAAARVNLTIANGTAVTAHVTELNAGINTAGIGRVTGNLTVTSGASLDASDVGKLSVGRVTNVG
;
A
#
# COMPACT_ATOMS: atom_id res chain seq x y z
N THR A 1 59.23 6.27 25.44
CA THR A 1 60.62 6.46 25.95
C THR A 1 61.35 5.15 25.95
N GLU A 2 62.55 5.14 25.39
CA GLU A 2 63.43 3.97 25.37
C GLU A 2 64.65 4.23 26.26
N ASN A 3 65.25 3.20 26.84
CA ASN A 3 66.43 3.36 27.70
C ASN A 3 67.59 2.51 27.19
N PHE A 4 68.80 3.07 27.26
CA PHE A 4 70.03 2.31 27.05
C PHE A 4 71.03 2.61 28.15
N THR A 5 71.95 1.68 28.39
CA THR A 5 73.00 1.86 29.39
C THR A 5 74.34 2.05 28.73
N VAL A 6 75.08 3.05 29.19
CA VAL A 6 76.48 3.25 28.85
C VAL A 6 77.31 2.83 30.05
N GLU A 7 78.24 1.89 29.84
CA GLU A 7 79.20 1.47 30.85
C GLU A 7 80.57 2.08 30.56
N LEU A 8 81.07 2.86 31.52
CA LEU A 8 82.44 3.36 31.51
C LEU A 8 83.36 2.29 32.07
N SER A 9 84.40 1.96 31.30
CA SER A 9 85.47 1.04 31.71
C SER A 9 86.84 1.58 31.27
N GLY A 10 87.93 1.04 31.85
CA GLY A 10 89.30 1.36 31.42
C GLY A 10 89.82 2.75 31.79
N ALA A 11 89.34 3.37 32.88
CA ALA A 11 89.85 4.68 33.30
C ALA A 11 91.35 4.64 33.66
N SER A 12 92.10 5.63 33.16
CA SER A 12 93.51 5.85 33.50
C SER A 12 93.64 7.16 34.27
N ASN A 13 94.43 7.15 35.36
CA ASN A 13 94.66 8.28 36.27
C ASN A 13 93.39 8.84 36.97
N ALA A 14 92.30 8.07 37.03
CA ALA A 14 91.09 8.41 37.80
C ALA A 14 90.36 7.13 38.27
N THR A 15 89.56 7.23 39.33
CA THR A 15 88.66 6.16 39.79
C THR A 15 87.25 6.38 39.26
N ILE A 16 86.66 5.36 38.63
CA ILE A 16 85.26 5.39 38.20
C ILE A 16 84.36 5.21 39.42
N SER A 17 83.72 6.29 39.89
CA SER A 17 82.80 6.24 41.04
C SER A 17 81.40 5.73 40.68
N ARG A 18 81.01 5.80 39.40
CA ARG A 18 79.81 5.19 38.85
C ARG A 18 80.05 4.75 37.41
N ALA A 19 80.05 3.44 37.17
CA ALA A 19 80.36 2.88 35.85
C ALA A 19 79.16 2.93 34.90
N LEU A 20 77.93 2.83 35.40
CA LEU A 20 76.72 2.76 34.58
C LEU A 20 75.96 4.09 34.59
N ALA A 21 75.68 4.60 33.40
CA ALA A 21 74.73 5.67 33.17
C ALA A 21 73.59 5.17 32.29
N THR A 22 72.36 5.53 32.64
CA THR A 22 71.18 5.28 31.80
C THR A 22 70.94 6.53 30.95
N GLY A 23 70.96 6.36 29.63
CA GLY A 23 70.43 7.32 28.67
C GLY A 23 68.96 7.01 28.40
N THR A 24 68.15 8.05 28.30
CA THR A 24 66.72 7.95 27.96
C THR A 24 66.48 8.65 26.63
N ILE A 25 65.84 7.95 25.69
CA ILE A 25 65.33 8.50 24.44
C ILE A 25 63.87 8.87 24.67
N ILE A 26 63.53 10.13 24.43
CA ILE A 26 62.14 10.62 24.45
C ILE A 26 61.64 10.52 23.03
N ASP A 27 60.51 9.85 22.87
CA ASP A 27 59.82 9.72 21.59
C ASP A 27 59.16 11.08 21.27
N ASP A 28 59.46 11.65 20.10
CA ASP A 28 58.97 12.95 19.65
C ASP A 28 58.06 12.87 18.41
N ASP A 29 57.71 11.66 17.97
CA ASP A 29 56.75 11.46 16.89
C ASP A 29 55.33 11.87 17.34
N ALA A 30 54.72 12.78 16.58
CA ALA A 30 53.31 13.10 16.76
C ALA A 30 52.46 11.92 16.30
N VAL A 31 51.58 11.41 17.16
CA VAL A 31 50.58 10.40 16.77
C VAL A 31 49.76 10.99 15.62
N PRO A 32 49.79 10.39 14.40
CA PRO A 32 48.98 10.88 13.28
C PRO A 32 47.50 10.87 13.68
N PRO A 33 46.71 11.89 13.27
CA PRO A 33 45.27 11.83 13.48
C PRO A 33 44.70 10.59 12.79
N LEU A 34 43.78 9.91 13.46
CA LEU A 34 43.12 8.73 12.90
C LEU A 34 42.28 9.12 11.67
N PRO A 35 42.15 8.24 10.66
CA PRO A 35 41.17 8.42 9.58
C PRO A 35 39.74 8.58 10.10
N THR A 36 38.97 9.47 9.49
CA THR A 36 37.56 9.73 9.83
C THR A 36 36.63 8.84 9.02
N LEU A 37 35.92 7.91 9.67
CA LEU A 37 34.98 6.98 9.00
C LEU A 37 33.59 7.61 8.84
N SER A 38 33.02 7.54 7.64
CA SER A 38 31.65 8.01 7.33
C SER A 38 30.88 7.09 6.39
N ILE A 39 29.55 7.18 6.39
CA ILE A 39 28.64 6.53 5.44
C ILE A 39 27.80 7.59 4.70
N ALA A 40 27.41 7.31 3.45
CA ALA A 40 26.54 8.14 2.62
C ALA A 40 25.22 7.43 2.26
N ASP A 41 24.17 8.22 2.06
CA ASP A 41 22.83 7.78 1.65
C ASP A 41 22.84 7.04 0.30
N ALA A 42 21.83 6.21 0.08
CA ALA A 42 21.65 5.45 -1.16
C ALA A 42 20.18 5.43 -1.59
N THR A 43 19.94 5.38 -2.90
CA THR A 43 18.61 5.24 -3.50
C THR A 43 18.65 4.17 -4.59
N ALA A 44 17.63 3.32 -4.65
CA ALA A 44 17.44 2.33 -5.70
C ALA A 44 15.95 2.10 -5.95
N THR A 45 15.61 1.67 -7.16
CA THR A 45 14.27 1.17 -7.47
C THR A 45 14.07 -0.22 -6.87
N GLU A 46 12.82 -0.62 -6.63
CA GLU A 46 12.48 -2.00 -6.28
C GLU A 46 13.07 -3.00 -7.29
N GLY A 47 13.58 -4.11 -6.76
CA GLY A 47 14.37 -5.10 -7.51
C GLY A 47 15.84 -4.79 -7.75
N ASP A 48 16.29 -3.55 -7.56
CA ASP A 48 17.69 -3.15 -7.69
C ASP A 48 18.49 -3.31 -6.36
N VAL A 49 19.71 -2.77 -6.32
CA VAL A 49 20.60 -2.88 -5.16
C VAL A 49 20.96 -1.50 -4.65
N LEU A 50 20.60 -1.22 -3.40
CA LEU A 50 21.10 -0.08 -2.64
C LEU A 50 22.58 -0.26 -2.35
N SER A 51 23.40 0.72 -2.72
CA SER A 51 24.86 0.68 -2.55
C SER A 51 25.33 1.82 -1.67
N PHE A 52 25.44 1.57 -0.36
CA PHE A 52 25.92 2.55 0.61
C PHE A 52 27.45 2.63 0.58
N SER A 53 28.00 3.83 0.37
CA SER A 53 29.45 4.05 0.38
C SER A 53 29.94 4.30 1.81
N VAL A 54 30.67 3.35 2.37
CA VAL A 54 31.38 3.50 3.65
C VAL A 54 32.82 3.90 3.35
N SER A 55 33.28 5.04 3.86
CA SER A 55 34.55 5.65 3.47
C SER A 55 35.35 6.26 4.62
N VAL A 56 36.66 6.38 4.42
CA VAL A 56 37.59 7.15 5.25
C VAL A 56 38.22 8.28 4.43
N ASP A 57 38.52 9.40 5.07
CA ASP A 57 39.20 10.55 4.47
C ASP A 57 40.65 10.26 4.05
N VAL A 58 41.31 9.31 4.71
CA VAL A 58 42.66 8.84 4.38
C VAL A 58 42.79 7.33 4.59
N ALA A 59 43.45 6.63 3.66
CA ALA A 59 43.64 5.19 3.77
C ALA A 59 44.67 4.81 4.84
N ASP A 60 44.37 3.79 5.66
CA ASP A 60 45.37 3.10 6.48
C ASP A 60 46.13 2.09 5.60
N PRO A 61 47.44 2.26 5.36
CA PRO A 61 48.20 1.40 4.45
C PRO A 61 48.48 0.00 5.03
N SER A 62 48.24 -0.21 6.31
CA SER A 62 48.75 -1.36 7.06
C SER A 62 47.65 -2.27 7.60
N SER A 63 46.50 -1.71 7.95
CA SER A 63 45.41 -2.43 8.60
C SER A 63 44.05 -2.06 7.99
N PRO A 64 43.11 -3.00 7.87
CA PRO A 64 41.76 -2.67 7.45
C PRO A 64 41.05 -1.82 8.52
N VAL A 65 40.12 -0.97 8.11
CA VAL A 65 39.19 -0.25 8.99
C VAL A 65 37.86 -0.99 8.96
N THR A 66 37.29 -1.30 10.13
CA THR A 66 36.01 -2.03 10.22
C THR A 66 34.98 -1.28 11.07
N ALA A 67 33.71 -1.43 10.71
CA ALA A 67 32.57 -1.00 11.52
C ALA A 67 31.41 -1.99 11.34
N THR A 68 30.61 -2.18 12.38
CA THR A 68 29.35 -2.91 12.29
C THR A 68 28.30 -1.98 11.70
N TYR A 69 27.62 -2.39 10.63
CA TYR A 69 26.42 -1.70 10.16
C TYR A 69 25.17 -2.39 10.70
N THR A 70 24.14 -1.61 11.00
CA THR A 70 22.81 -2.07 11.40
C THR A 70 21.77 -1.33 10.58
N ILE A 71 20.88 -2.07 9.94
CA ILE A 71 19.69 -1.58 9.26
C ILE A 71 18.58 -1.47 10.29
N GLU A 72 18.00 -0.30 10.42
CA GLU A 72 16.89 0.00 11.33
C GLU A 72 15.72 0.55 10.54
N PHE A 73 14.57 -0.08 10.75
CA PHE A 73 13.28 0.39 10.27
C PHE A 73 12.62 1.22 11.38
N ALA A 74 11.97 2.31 11.01
CA ALA A 74 11.17 3.06 11.96
C ALA A 74 9.94 2.25 12.40
N PRO A 75 9.30 2.60 13.54
CA PRO A 75 7.98 2.06 13.88
C PRO A 75 6.99 2.30 12.72
N THR A 76 6.10 1.34 12.49
CA THR A 76 5.10 1.34 11.40
C THR A 76 4.48 2.73 11.18
N GLY A 77 4.64 3.26 9.97
CA GLY A 77 4.15 4.56 9.52
C GLY A 77 4.45 4.75 8.03
N ILE A 78 3.83 5.74 7.40
CA ILE A 78 3.91 6.00 5.96
C ILE A 78 5.34 6.44 5.56
N GLY A 79 5.85 5.92 4.43
CA GLY A 79 7.17 6.29 3.87
C GLY A 79 8.36 5.57 4.51
N TRP A 80 8.13 4.49 5.27
CA TRP A 80 9.17 3.70 5.92
C TRP A 80 9.18 2.28 5.39
N ALA A 81 10.36 1.87 4.92
CA ALA A 81 10.60 0.49 4.55
C ALA A 81 10.61 -0.38 5.81
N ASN A 82 10.40 -1.66 5.58
CA ASN A 82 10.41 -2.79 6.47
C ASN A 82 11.25 -3.92 5.85
N GLN A 83 11.27 -5.10 6.48
CA GLN A 83 12.15 -6.18 6.03
C GLN A 83 11.66 -6.85 4.72
N SER A 84 10.40 -6.66 4.35
CA SER A 84 9.78 -7.29 3.17
C SER A 84 10.23 -6.62 1.87
N ASP A 85 10.54 -5.33 1.94
CA ASP A 85 10.94 -4.48 0.81
C ASP A 85 12.44 -4.65 0.52
N LEU A 86 13.15 -5.44 1.35
CA LEU A 86 14.50 -5.91 1.09
C LEU A 86 14.46 -7.32 0.47
N ALA A 87 15.43 -7.59 -0.41
CA ALA A 87 15.59 -8.90 -1.02
C ALA A 87 15.62 -10.00 0.07
N PRO A 88 14.98 -11.16 -0.16
CA PRO A 88 14.85 -12.20 0.85
C PRO A 88 16.17 -12.59 1.49
N LYS A 89 16.19 -12.68 2.83
CA LYS A 89 17.37 -13.00 3.66
C LYS A 89 18.46 -11.92 3.68
N THR A 90 18.15 -10.69 3.28
CA THR A 90 19.06 -9.56 3.49
C THR A 90 19.38 -9.43 4.99
N PRO A 91 20.67 -9.53 5.39
CA PRO A 91 21.05 -9.40 6.79
C PRO A 91 20.85 -7.96 7.27
N LEU A 92 20.11 -7.77 8.37
CA LEU A 92 19.93 -6.45 8.98
C LEU A 92 21.17 -5.94 9.71
N THR A 93 22.22 -6.76 9.82
CA THR A 93 23.50 -6.34 10.36
C THR A 93 24.64 -7.09 9.69
N GLY A 94 25.81 -6.44 9.63
CA GLY A 94 27.03 -7.01 9.10
C GLY A 94 28.23 -6.13 9.43
N THR A 95 29.37 -6.43 8.80
CA THR A 95 30.62 -5.69 9.02
C THR A 95 31.06 -5.03 7.72
N ALA A 96 31.10 -3.71 7.69
CA ALA A 96 31.79 -2.96 6.66
C ALA A 96 33.30 -3.07 6.89
N THR A 97 34.06 -3.50 5.89
CA THR A 97 35.52 -3.64 5.96
C THR A 97 36.16 -2.89 4.81
N ILE A 98 36.82 -1.77 5.11
CA ILE A 98 37.66 -1.06 4.15
C ILE A 98 39.04 -1.74 4.18
N PRO A 99 39.49 -2.40 3.10
CA PRO A 99 40.79 -3.08 3.10
C PRO A 99 41.95 -2.10 3.29
N ALA A 100 43.07 -2.58 3.83
CA ALA A 100 44.29 -1.78 3.95
C ALA A 100 44.68 -1.16 2.60
N GLY A 101 45.00 0.14 2.60
CA GLY A 101 45.35 0.92 1.42
C GLY A 101 44.16 1.42 0.60
N GLN A 102 42.92 1.09 0.97
CA GLN A 102 41.71 1.62 0.33
C GLN A 102 41.04 2.70 1.19
N THR A 103 40.21 3.53 0.54
CA THR A 103 39.47 4.62 1.19
C THR A 103 37.98 4.33 1.32
N SER A 104 37.44 3.30 0.68
CA SER A 104 36.01 3.01 0.72
C SER A 104 35.67 1.56 0.43
N VAL A 105 34.47 1.15 0.86
CA VAL A 105 33.82 -0.11 0.50
C VAL A 105 32.32 0.14 0.31
N ALA A 106 31.69 -0.60 -0.60
CA ALA A 106 30.24 -0.58 -0.74
C ALA A 106 29.61 -1.61 0.21
N VAL A 107 28.60 -1.18 0.95
CA VAL A 107 27.64 -2.06 1.63
C VAL A 107 26.42 -2.18 0.73
N SER A 108 26.19 -3.37 0.20
CA SER A 108 25.09 -3.64 -0.73
C SER A 108 23.89 -4.23 0.02
N VAL A 109 22.72 -3.67 -0.23
CA VAL A 109 21.43 -4.12 0.30
C VAL A 109 20.53 -4.32 -0.91
N GLY A 110 20.12 -5.57 -1.19
CA GLY A 110 19.17 -5.82 -2.28
C GLY A 110 17.78 -5.38 -1.87
N THR A 111 17.03 -4.76 -2.77
CA THR A 111 15.60 -4.49 -2.60
C THR A 111 14.78 -5.64 -3.17
N PHE A 112 13.56 -5.82 -2.68
CA PHE A 112 12.61 -6.73 -3.29
C PHE A 112 11.87 -5.99 -4.41
N ASP A 113 11.51 -6.71 -5.45
CA ASP A 113 10.63 -6.24 -6.53
C ASP A 113 9.33 -6.95 -6.29
N ASP A 114 8.33 -6.24 -5.75
CA ASP A 114 7.04 -6.85 -5.55
C ASP A 114 5.98 -6.36 -6.54
N GLN A 115 4.73 -6.27 -6.15
CA GLN A 115 3.66 -5.75 -7.02
C GLN A 115 2.69 -4.91 -6.19
N LEU A 116 3.09 -4.55 -4.96
CA LEU A 116 2.37 -3.72 -4.04
C LEU A 116 2.76 -2.28 -4.34
N ILE A 117 1.74 -1.46 -4.50
CA ILE A 117 1.94 -0.03 -4.68
C ILE A 117 2.11 0.59 -3.29
N GLU A 118 3.35 0.90 -2.94
CA GLU A 118 3.76 1.36 -1.61
C GLU A 118 4.35 2.80 -1.63
N GLY A 119 4.71 3.30 -2.82
CA GLY A 119 5.43 4.56 -2.99
C GLY A 119 6.90 4.47 -2.52
N PRO A 120 7.71 5.54 -2.62
CA PRO A 120 9.07 5.54 -2.12
C PRO A 120 9.14 5.40 -0.60
N GLU A 121 10.01 4.52 -0.14
CA GLU A 121 10.13 4.15 1.26
C GLU A 121 11.55 4.37 1.78
N THR A 122 11.70 4.58 3.09
CA THR A 122 13.01 4.86 3.69
C THR A 122 13.37 3.96 4.87
N PHE A 123 14.66 3.68 5.04
CA PHE A 123 15.20 3.06 6.24
C PHE A 123 16.55 3.65 6.62
N SER A 124 16.98 3.45 7.87
CA SER A 124 18.26 3.96 8.35
C SER A 124 19.35 2.89 8.38
N VAL A 125 20.58 3.28 8.07
CA VAL A 125 21.78 2.45 8.24
C VAL A 125 22.73 3.15 9.22
N ASN A 126 22.94 2.52 10.37
CA ASN A 126 23.80 3.04 11.44
C ASN A 126 25.13 2.28 11.49
N LEU A 127 26.25 3.00 11.59
CA LEU A 127 27.56 2.42 11.87
C LEU A 127 27.87 2.45 13.37
N SER A 128 28.39 1.34 13.89
CA SER A 128 28.82 1.16 15.27
C SER A 128 30.11 0.32 15.36
N ASN A 129 30.69 0.18 16.55
CA ASN A 129 31.89 -0.64 16.81
C ASN A 129 33.06 -0.32 15.84
N VAL A 130 33.31 0.97 15.58
CA VAL A 130 34.42 1.44 14.74
C VAL A 130 35.74 0.94 15.30
N SER A 131 36.59 0.36 14.45
CA SER A 131 37.91 -0.16 14.83
C SER A 131 38.82 0.96 15.37
N ALA A 132 39.70 0.62 16.31
CA ALA A 132 40.52 1.59 17.05
C ALA A 132 41.51 2.40 16.19
N ASN A 133 41.73 1.99 14.93
CA ASN A 133 42.54 2.69 13.94
C ASN A 133 41.74 3.70 13.09
N ALA A 134 40.49 4.04 13.45
CA ALA A 134 39.70 5.10 12.85
C ALA A 134 38.89 5.87 13.92
N GLN A 135 38.47 7.09 13.59
CA GLN A 135 37.59 7.91 14.41
C GLN A 135 36.20 8.11 13.76
N PRO A 136 35.11 8.19 14.55
CA PRO A 136 33.76 8.45 14.03
C PRO A 136 33.60 9.80 13.29
N GLY A 137 33.03 9.76 12.09
CA GLY A 137 32.51 10.92 11.33
C GLY A 137 30.98 10.90 11.24
N ASN A 138 30.42 10.91 10.03
CA ASN A 138 28.97 10.69 9.83
C ASN A 138 28.65 9.19 9.88
N LEU A 139 28.00 8.72 10.95
CA LEU A 139 27.72 7.31 11.16
C LEU A 139 26.28 6.89 10.82
N GLN A 140 25.50 7.76 10.17
CA GLN A 140 24.12 7.45 9.77
C GLN A 140 23.93 7.75 8.29
N ALA A 141 23.18 6.87 7.61
CA ALA A 141 22.73 7.05 6.24
C ALA A 141 21.26 6.63 6.09
N THR A 142 20.58 7.21 5.12
CA THR A 142 19.22 6.89 4.70
C THR A 142 19.27 6.06 3.42
N GLY A 143 18.58 4.92 3.42
CA GLY A 143 18.23 4.18 2.21
C GLY A 143 16.87 4.61 1.71
N ILE A 144 16.72 4.85 0.41
CA ILE A 144 15.44 5.15 -0.25
C ILE A 144 15.15 4.06 -1.29
N ILE A 145 14.04 3.35 -1.14
CA ILE A 145 13.51 2.39 -2.12
C ILE A 145 12.47 3.12 -2.94
N VAL A 146 12.53 3.04 -4.28
CA VAL A 146 11.56 3.65 -5.18
C VAL A 146 10.69 2.54 -5.78
N ASP A 147 9.40 2.56 -5.44
CA ASP A 147 8.34 1.72 -6.00
C ASP A 147 8.31 1.80 -7.55
N ASN A 148 8.13 0.65 -8.21
CA ASN A 148 8.19 0.53 -9.66
C ASN A 148 6.87 0.06 -10.30
N GLU A 149 5.84 -0.16 -9.48
CA GLU A 149 4.50 -0.52 -9.90
C GLU A 149 3.81 0.69 -10.54
N GLU A 150 3.43 0.55 -11.81
CA GLU A 150 2.84 1.64 -12.58
C GLU A 150 1.43 1.97 -12.07
N ILE A 151 1.26 3.19 -11.53
CA ILE A 151 -0.06 3.80 -11.35
C ILE A 151 -0.24 4.91 -12.37
N GLU A 152 -1.05 4.66 -13.38
CA GLU A 152 -1.66 5.74 -14.15
C GLU A 152 -2.73 6.39 -13.25
N CYS A 153 -2.38 7.55 -12.70
CA CYS A 153 -3.29 8.31 -11.86
C CYS A 153 -3.53 9.70 -12.44
N GLY A 154 -4.79 10.07 -12.57
CA GLY A 154 -5.18 11.44 -12.82
C GLY A 154 -5.52 12.19 -11.54
N TYR A 155 -5.31 13.49 -11.55
CA TYR A 155 -5.50 14.38 -10.40
C TYR A 155 -6.29 15.62 -10.79
N SER A 156 -7.17 16.05 -9.88
CA SER A 156 -7.80 17.37 -9.93
C SER A 156 -7.68 18.02 -8.55
N TRP A 157 -7.09 19.21 -8.49
CA TRP A 157 -6.82 19.90 -7.23
C TRP A 157 -6.93 21.40 -7.39
N GLY A 158 -7.11 22.12 -6.28
CA GLY A 158 -7.17 23.58 -6.33
C GLY A 158 -8.33 24.09 -7.18
N ASP A 159 -8.05 24.96 -8.16
CA ASP A 159 -9.04 25.89 -8.74
C ASP A 159 -9.73 25.58 -10.09
N PRO A 160 -10.10 24.35 -10.46
CA PRO A 160 -9.34 23.11 -10.45
C PRO A 160 -8.30 23.07 -11.58
N HIS A 161 -7.08 22.71 -11.18
CA HIS A 161 -6.02 22.21 -12.05
C HIS A 161 -6.22 20.72 -12.31
N TYR A 162 -6.04 20.28 -13.55
CA TYR A 162 -6.10 18.87 -13.93
C TYR A 162 -4.73 18.38 -14.40
N VAL A 163 -4.39 17.17 -13.98
CA VAL A 163 -3.33 16.35 -14.55
C VAL A 163 -3.97 15.04 -14.95
N THR A 164 -3.93 14.72 -16.23
CA THR A 164 -4.45 13.44 -16.74
C THR A 164 -3.56 12.30 -16.28
N ALA A 165 -4.06 11.07 -16.41
CA ALA A 165 -3.34 9.88 -15.99
C ALA A 165 -1.98 9.72 -16.65
N ASP A 166 -1.86 10.21 -17.89
CA ASP A 166 -0.65 10.12 -18.70
C ASP A 166 0.21 11.41 -18.61
N GLY A 167 -0.16 12.35 -17.75
CA GLY A 167 0.64 13.52 -17.38
C GLY A 167 0.38 14.79 -18.18
N LEU A 168 -0.71 14.87 -18.96
CA LEU A 168 -1.13 16.13 -19.59
C LEU A 168 -1.76 17.08 -18.55
N ILE A 169 -1.25 18.30 -18.48
CA ILE A 169 -1.72 19.33 -17.53
C ILE A 169 -2.60 20.35 -18.24
N TYR A 170 -3.77 20.66 -17.68
CA TYR A 170 -4.64 21.73 -18.16
C TYR A 170 -5.52 22.31 -17.03
N ASP A 171 -6.03 23.53 -17.25
CA ASP A 171 -6.84 24.26 -16.27
C ASP A 171 -8.25 24.46 -16.79
N MET A 172 -9.27 24.12 -16.01
CA MET A 172 -10.66 24.30 -16.42
C MET A 172 -11.52 24.86 -15.28
N GLN A 173 -11.91 26.14 -15.41
CA GLN A 173 -12.68 26.89 -14.41
C GLN A 173 -14.19 26.77 -14.60
N GLY A 174 -14.64 25.73 -15.30
CA GLY A 174 -16.04 25.58 -15.68
C GLY A 174 -16.84 25.01 -14.51
N CYS A 175 -17.90 25.69 -14.07
CA CYS A 175 -18.81 25.15 -13.04
C CYS A 175 -19.78 24.16 -13.67
N GLY A 176 -20.16 23.19 -12.86
CA GLY A 176 -21.11 22.17 -13.23
C GLY A 176 -20.80 20.87 -12.56
N GLU A 177 -21.37 19.83 -13.12
CA GLU A 177 -21.08 18.47 -12.76
C GLU A 177 -20.64 17.74 -14.02
N PHE A 178 -19.56 16.99 -13.90
CA PHE A 178 -18.85 16.40 -15.03
C PHE A 178 -18.48 14.96 -14.72
N VAL A 179 -18.39 14.14 -15.76
CA VAL A 179 -17.70 12.86 -15.67
C VAL A 179 -16.21 13.15 -15.49
N LEU A 180 -15.69 12.82 -14.32
CA LEU A 180 -14.25 12.89 -14.07
C LEU A 180 -13.55 11.74 -14.81
N VAL A 181 -14.09 10.52 -14.64
CA VAL A 181 -13.71 9.30 -15.38
C VAL A 181 -14.92 8.37 -15.46
N GLU A 182 -15.12 7.70 -16.59
CA GLU A 182 -16.04 6.57 -16.74
C GLU A 182 -15.42 5.48 -17.64
N THR A 183 -15.94 4.26 -17.53
CA THR A 183 -15.60 3.19 -18.47
C THR A 183 -16.23 3.43 -19.84
N ILE A 184 -15.46 3.23 -20.91
CA ILE A 184 -15.93 3.43 -22.29
C ILE A 184 -17.00 2.40 -22.68
N ASN A 185 -16.76 1.14 -22.35
CA ASN A 185 -17.64 0.05 -22.75
C ASN A 185 -18.74 -0.16 -21.71
N ALA A 186 -19.99 0.17 -22.07
CA ALA A 186 -21.15 -0.04 -21.21
C ALA A 186 -21.45 -1.52 -20.86
N SER A 187 -20.78 -2.47 -21.53
CA SER A 187 -20.85 -3.91 -21.22
C SER A 187 -19.64 -4.41 -20.41
N ASP A 188 -18.79 -3.53 -19.92
CA ASP A 188 -17.71 -3.89 -19.00
C ASP A 188 -18.33 -4.57 -17.76
N PRO A 189 -17.86 -5.76 -17.35
CA PRO A 189 -18.36 -6.45 -16.17
C PRO A 189 -18.08 -5.70 -14.86
N SER A 190 -17.13 -4.76 -14.88
CA SER A 190 -16.67 -3.96 -13.75
C SER A 190 -16.63 -2.47 -14.12
N PRO A 191 -17.80 -1.84 -14.34
CA PRO A 191 -17.87 -0.45 -14.77
C PRO A 191 -17.41 0.49 -13.64
N LEU A 192 -16.60 1.47 -14.01
CA LEU A 192 -16.17 2.58 -13.16
C LEU A 192 -16.89 3.85 -13.59
N THR A 193 -17.35 4.65 -12.64
CA THR A 193 -17.88 5.99 -12.92
C THR A 193 -17.58 6.90 -11.73
N VAL A 194 -16.84 7.97 -11.99
CA VAL A 194 -16.51 9.01 -11.03
C VAL A 194 -16.96 10.34 -11.62
N GLN A 195 -17.76 11.09 -10.87
CA GLN A 195 -18.24 12.41 -11.23
C GLN A 195 -17.65 13.44 -10.26
N THR A 196 -17.30 14.61 -10.77
CA THR A 196 -16.88 15.75 -9.97
C THR A 196 -17.87 16.91 -10.13
N ARG A 197 -18.10 17.66 -9.05
CA ARG A 197 -18.85 18.92 -9.07
C ARG A 197 -17.89 20.07 -8.85
N THR A 198 -17.84 20.98 -9.81
CA THR A 198 -17.09 22.23 -9.69
C THR A 198 -18.06 23.40 -9.47
N ALA A 199 -17.76 24.25 -8.50
CA ALA A 199 -18.59 25.41 -8.18
C ALA A 199 -17.73 26.60 -7.76
N MET A 200 -18.31 27.81 -7.80
CA MET A 200 -17.62 29.05 -7.43
C MET A 200 -17.07 28.99 -6.00
N TYR A 201 -15.80 29.33 -5.85
CA TYR A 201 -15.16 29.62 -4.57
C TYR A 201 -14.72 31.08 -4.55
N GLY A 202 -15.45 31.91 -3.79
CA GLY A 202 -15.30 33.36 -3.87
C GLY A 202 -15.77 33.93 -5.22
N PRO A 203 -15.26 35.10 -5.65
CA PRO A 203 -15.79 35.81 -6.82
C PRO A 203 -15.15 35.42 -8.17
N ASN A 204 -14.00 34.72 -8.17
CA ASN A 204 -13.14 34.66 -9.37
C ASN A 204 -12.70 33.26 -9.80
N VAL A 205 -12.88 32.22 -8.98
CA VAL A 205 -12.42 30.86 -9.28
C VAL A 205 -13.50 29.83 -8.99
N SER A 206 -13.39 28.67 -9.62
CA SER A 206 -14.16 27.47 -9.24
C SER A 206 -13.27 26.50 -8.48
N VAL A 207 -13.85 25.57 -7.73
CA VAL A 207 -13.13 24.45 -7.07
C VAL A 207 -13.98 23.19 -7.15
N ASN A 208 -13.38 22.01 -7.01
CA ASN A 208 -14.15 20.79 -6.77
C ASN A 208 -14.81 20.89 -5.39
N THR A 209 -16.14 20.86 -5.34
CA THR A 209 -16.92 20.95 -4.09
C THR A 209 -17.47 19.60 -3.66
N ALA A 210 -17.63 18.68 -4.60
CA ALA A 210 -18.10 17.33 -4.32
C ALA A 210 -17.58 16.31 -5.35
N VAL A 211 -17.53 15.05 -4.91
CA VAL A 211 -17.31 13.88 -5.76
C VAL A 211 -18.45 12.89 -5.55
N ALA A 212 -18.91 12.26 -6.63
CA ALA A 212 -19.88 11.17 -6.57
C ALA A 212 -19.43 9.98 -7.43
N THR A 213 -19.68 8.77 -6.95
CA THR A 213 -19.27 7.54 -7.63
C THR A 213 -20.18 6.35 -7.28
N LEU A 214 -20.03 5.24 -8.00
CA LEU A 214 -20.66 3.96 -7.72
C LEU A 214 -19.60 2.96 -7.26
N VAL A 215 -19.77 2.40 -6.08
CA VAL A 215 -18.91 1.35 -5.51
C VAL A 215 -19.75 0.11 -5.32
N ASP A 216 -19.54 -0.91 -6.16
CA ASP A 216 -20.35 -2.14 -6.19
C ASP A 216 -21.87 -1.90 -6.17
N GLY A 217 -22.33 -0.93 -6.96
CA GLY A 217 -23.74 -0.53 -7.04
C GLY A 217 -24.22 0.41 -5.93
N HIS A 218 -23.43 0.64 -4.87
CA HIS A 218 -23.72 1.66 -3.87
C HIS A 218 -23.31 3.04 -4.35
N ARG A 219 -24.20 4.02 -4.16
CA ARG A 219 -23.92 5.41 -4.53
C ARG A 219 -23.20 6.12 -3.40
N VAL A 220 -22.00 6.59 -3.67
CA VAL A 220 -21.17 7.32 -2.71
C VAL A 220 -21.09 8.78 -3.15
N THR A 221 -21.42 9.70 -2.24
CA THR A 221 -21.21 11.14 -2.44
C THR A 221 -20.38 11.69 -1.28
N ILE A 222 -19.38 12.51 -1.61
CA ILE A 222 -18.62 13.30 -0.65
C ILE A 222 -18.82 14.76 -1.06
N ASP A 223 -19.60 15.51 -0.28
CA ASP A 223 -19.98 16.90 -0.58
C ASP A 223 -19.60 17.84 0.58
N THR A 224 -18.61 18.69 0.35
CA THR A 224 -18.06 19.61 1.38
C THR A 224 -18.98 20.77 1.72
N LEU A 225 -20.07 20.97 0.96
CA LEU A 225 -21.10 21.94 1.32
C LEU A 225 -22.02 21.42 2.44
N GLU A 226 -21.96 20.12 2.75
CA GLU A 226 -22.64 19.50 3.89
C GLU A 226 -21.73 19.48 5.13
N SER A 227 -22.30 19.67 6.33
CA SER A 227 -21.53 19.55 7.58
C SER A 227 -21.05 18.12 7.87
N GLU A 228 -21.71 17.13 7.26
CA GLU A 228 -21.32 15.73 7.26
C GLU A 228 -21.20 15.30 5.79
N PRO A 229 -19.98 15.34 5.22
CA PRO A 229 -19.80 15.28 3.76
C PRO A 229 -20.17 13.95 3.12
N LEU A 230 -19.95 12.83 3.82
CA LEU A 230 -20.15 11.49 3.27
C LEU A 230 -21.62 11.04 3.29
N ARG A 231 -22.10 10.58 2.14
CA ARG A 231 -23.38 9.87 1.97
C ARG A 231 -23.17 8.58 1.22
N ILE A 232 -23.87 7.54 1.69
CA ILE A 232 -23.94 6.24 1.05
C ILE A 232 -25.42 5.95 0.82
N ASP A 233 -25.80 5.75 -0.44
CA ASP A 233 -27.19 5.59 -0.89
C ASP A 233 -28.14 6.69 -0.38
N GLY A 234 -27.62 7.93 -0.36
CA GLY A 234 -28.33 9.11 0.12
C GLY A 234 -28.48 9.22 1.64
N GLN A 235 -27.93 8.27 2.41
CA GLN A 235 -27.92 8.33 3.87
C GLN A 235 -26.60 8.94 4.36
N VAL A 236 -26.71 9.88 5.30
CA VAL A 236 -25.54 10.45 6.00
C VAL A 236 -24.78 9.33 6.71
N THR A 237 -23.50 9.21 6.43
CA THR A 237 -22.63 8.17 7.00
C THR A 237 -21.37 8.80 7.59
N THR A 238 -20.99 8.37 8.79
CA THR A 238 -19.75 8.83 9.45
C THR A 238 -18.82 7.65 9.64
N ILE A 239 -17.56 7.80 9.22
CA ILE A 239 -16.48 6.85 9.49
C ILE A 239 -15.52 7.55 10.44
N ALA A 240 -15.15 6.91 11.55
CA ALA A 240 -14.14 7.48 12.45
C ALA A 240 -12.76 7.47 11.77
N SER A 241 -11.87 8.41 12.13
CA SER A 241 -10.49 8.43 11.62
C SER A 241 -9.81 7.08 11.88
N GLY A 242 -9.13 6.53 10.87
CA GLY A 242 -8.54 5.19 10.86
C GLY A 242 -9.56 4.06 10.67
N GLY A 243 -10.84 4.38 10.48
CA GLY A 243 -11.93 3.42 10.29
C GLY A 243 -12.26 3.16 8.82
N SER A 244 -13.09 2.17 8.57
CA SER A 244 -13.58 1.85 7.21
C SER A 244 -15.04 1.37 7.21
N THR A 245 -15.65 1.35 6.03
CA THR A 245 -16.98 0.83 5.77
C THR A 245 -16.99 0.09 4.44
N ALA A 246 -17.43 -1.17 4.44
CA ALA A 246 -17.55 -1.99 3.24
C ALA A 246 -18.78 -1.59 2.41
N LEU A 247 -18.66 -1.70 1.09
CA LEU A 247 -19.69 -1.44 0.08
C LEU A 247 -19.66 -2.59 -0.92
N GLY A 248 -20.25 -3.72 -0.51
CA GLY A 248 -20.15 -4.97 -1.26
C GLY A 248 -18.69 -5.39 -1.45
N GLY A 249 -18.26 -5.56 -2.71
CA GLY A 249 -16.87 -5.85 -3.08
C GLY A 249 -15.90 -4.66 -2.98
N GLY A 250 -16.38 -3.45 -2.74
CA GLY A 250 -15.56 -2.26 -2.52
C GLY A 250 -15.56 -1.77 -1.07
N GLN A 251 -14.80 -0.72 -0.79
CA GLN A 251 -14.67 -0.18 0.57
C GLN A 251 -14.36 1.33 0.55
N ILE A 252 -14.79 2.04 1.60
CA ILE A 252 -14.33 3.39 1.93
C ILE A 252 -13.54 3.34 3.23
N HIS A 253 -12.31 3.83 3.20
CA HIS A 253 -11.52 4.15 4.38
C HIS A 253 -11.55 5.66 4.63
N PHE A 254 -11.50 6.06 5.90
CA PHE A 254 -11.40 7.46 6.26
C PHE A 254 -10.29 7.66 7.29
N ASP A 255 -9.34 8.54 6.99
CA ASP A 255 -8.37 9.02 7.96
C ASP A 255 -8.06 10.49 7.79
N ALA A 256 -8.15 11.26 8.88
CA ALA A 256 -7.73 12.67 8.95
C ALA A 256 -8.19 13.57 7.78
N GLY A 257 -9.43 13.41 7.31
CA GLY A 257 -9.98 14.22 6.21
C GLY A 257 -9.77 13.63 4.81
N VAL A 258 -9.16 12.45 4.71
CA VAL A 258 -8.97 11.74 3.45
C VAL A 258 -9.93 10.57 3.38
N TYR A 259 -10.74 10.52 2.33
CA TYR A 259 -11.55 9.36 1.96
C TYR A 259 -10.81 8.56 0.90
N SER A 260 -10.43 7.33 1.22
CA SER A 260 -9.83 6.39 0.28
C SER A 260 -10.87 5.34 -0.10
N ILE A 261 -11.39 5.47 -1.32
CA ILE A 261 -12.39 4.56 -1.89
C ILE A 261 -11.65 3.55 -2.76
N VAL A 262 -11.80 2.28 -2.42
CA VAL A 262 -11.25 1.16 -3.20
C VAL A 262 -12.40 0.44 -3.87
N TYR A 263 -12.34 0.33 -5.20
CA TYR A 263 -13.36 -0.35 -5.99
C TYR A 263 -13.12 -1.86 -5.97
N PRO A 264 -14.13 -2.68 -6.31
CA PRO A 264 -13.94 -4.14 -6.41
C PRO A 264 -12.80 -4.54 -7.35
N THR A 265 -12.52 -3.74 -8.38
CA THR A 265 -11.43 -3.92 -9.35
C THR A 265 -10.10 -3.30 -8.92
N GLN A 266 -9.97 -2.85 -7.68
CA GLN A 266 -8.74 -2.27 -7.10
C GLN A 266 -8.32 -0.91 -7.65
N GLU A 267 -9.13 -0.23 -8.46
CA GLU A 267 -8.92 1.21 -8.65
C GLU A 267 -9.05 1.91 -7.29
N ARG A 268 -8.38 3.06 -7.18
CA ARG A 268 -8.38 3.84 -5.96
C ARG A 268 -8.77 5.28 -6.25
N LEU A 269 -9.88 5.72 -5.68
CA LEU A 269 -10.30 7.11 -5.66
C LEU A 269 -9.99 7.68 -4.28
N ILE A 270 -9.09 8.66 -4.25
CA ILE A 270 -8.69 9.40 -3.05
C ILE A 270 -9.35 10.77 -3.14
N VAL A 271 -10.14 11.10 -2.13
CA VAL A 271 -10.80 12.40 -2.00
C VAL A 271 -10.31 13.06 -0.71
N THR A 272 -9.55 14.12 -0.84
CA THR A 272 -9.03 14.88 0.30
C THR A 272 -9.97 16.05 0.59
N ASP A 273 -10.65 16.00 1.72
CA ASP A 273 -11.51 17.06 2.22
C ASP A 273 -10.67 18.19 2.83
N ARG A 274 -10.75 19.38 2.20
CA ARG A 274 -10.07 20.61 2.65
C ARG A 274 -11.01 21.53 3.43
N GLY A 275 -12.17 21.04 3.83
CA GLY A 275 -13.22 21.74 4.55
C GLY A 275 -14.24 22.42 3.64
N SER A 276 -13.79 23.21 2.67
CA SER A 276 -14.68 23.95 1.74
C SER A 276 -14.58 23.54 0.28
N TYR A 277 -13.67 22.61 -0.02
CA TYR A 277 -13.45 22.01 -1.33
C TYR A 277 -12.75 20.65 -1.16
N VAL A 278 -12.65 19.90 -2.24
CA VAL A 278 -11.95 18.61 -2.28
C VAL A 278 -10.83 18.60 -3.32
N ASP A 279 -9.76 17.87 -3.03
CA ASP A 279 -8.83 17.41 -4.06
C ASP A 279 -9.18 15.96 -4.39
N VAL A 280 -9.03 15.59 -5.67
CA VAL A 280 -9.46 14.29 -6.18
C VAL A 280 -8.32 13.64 -6.93
N ARG A 281 -7.99 12.40 -6.57
CA ARG A 281 -6.99 11.57 -7.23
C ARG A 281 -7.65 10.24 -7.58
N LEU A 282 -7.64 9.87 -8.85
CA LEU A 282 -8.08 8.55 -9.29
C LEU A 282 -6.90 7.82 -9.89
N CYS A 283 -6.66 6.62 -9.40
CA CYS A 283 -5.61 5.73 -9.84
C CYS A 283 -6.25 4.47 -10.42
N ALA A 284 -5.93 4.16 -11.68
CA ALA A 284 -6.36 2.91 -12.30
C ALA A 284 -5.63 1.72 -11.64
N SER A 285 -6.28 0.57 -11.60
CA SER A 285 -5.65 -0.69 -11.19
C SER A 285 -4.78 -1.21 -12.33
N ALA A 286 -3.71 -1.95 -12.03
CA ALA A 286 -2.91 -2.64 -13.05
C ALA A 286 -3.72 -3.63 -13.92
N ASP A 287 -4.87 -4.12 -13.43
CA ASP A 287 -5.77 -5.00 -14.17
C ASP A 287 -6.75 -4.25 -15.10
N ARG A 288 -6.79 -2.90 -15.03
CA ARG A 288 -7.64 -2.08 -15.88
C ARG A 288 -6.96 -1.98 -17.25
N PRO A 289 -7.60 -2.43 -18.34
CA PRO A 289 -6.97 -2.37 -19.65
C PRO A 289 -6.72 -0.92 -20.08
N ASP A 290 -5.54 -0.65 -20.62
CA ASP A 290 -5.16 0.65 -21.20
C ASP A 290 -6.24 1.15 -22.17
N GLY A 291 -6.62 2.42 -22.03
CA GLY A 291 -7.63 3.05 -22.88
C GLY A 291 -9.05 2.54 -22.67
N SER A 292 -9.34 1.78 -21.61
CA SER A 292 -10.70 1.34 -21.28
C SER A 292 -11.50 2.37 -20.47
N LEU A 293 -10.81 3.38 -19.93
CA LEU A 293 -11.39 4.51 -19.23
C LEU A 293 -11.33 5.76 -20.13
N HIS A 294 -12.19 6.74 -19.86
CA HIS A 294 -12.09 8.07 -20.44
C HIS A 294 -12.73 9.12 -19.54
N GLY A 295 -12.33 10.39 -19.66
CA GLY A 295 -12.92 11.47 -18.89
C GLY A 295 -12.08 12.73 -18.90
N LEU A 296 -12.37 13.62 -17.96
CA LEU A 296 -11.53 14.80 -17.70
C LEU A 296 -10.10 14.42 -17.26
N LEU A 297 -9.88 13.20 -16.74
CA LEU A 297 -8.55 12.71 -16.39
C LEU A 297 -7.84 11.93 -17.51
N GLY A 298 -8.34 12.01 -18.75
CA GLY A 298 -7.72 11.30 -19.87
C GLY A 298 -8.24 9.88 -20.05
N ASN A 299 -7.53 9.08 -20.83
CA ASN A 299 -7.95 7.72 -21.19
C ASN A 299 -7.09 6.60 -20.58
N PHE A 300 -6.02 6.94 -19.85
CA PHE A 300 -5.20 5.95 -19.13
C PHE A 300 -4.62 4.93 -20.13
N ASP A 301 -3.89 5.40 -21.14
CA ASP A 301 -3.24 4.54 -22.13
C ASP A 301 -1.74 4.82 -22.31
N GLY A 302 -1.15 5.59 -21.39
CA GLY A 302 0.25 5.98 -21.37
C GLY A 302 0.61 7.03 -22.43
N ASN A 303 -0.36 7.68 -23.10
CA ASN A 303 -0.11 8.64 -24.16
C ASN A 303 -0.85 9.97 -23.96
N ALA A 304 -0.20 10.92 -23.27
CA ALA A 304 -0.67 12.29 -23.06
C ALA A 304 -1.15 13.07 -24.30
N THR A 305 -0.85 12.64 -25.52
CA THR A 305 -1.26 13.35 -26.75
C THR A 305 -2.70 13.12 -27.17
N ASN A 306 -3.37 12.09 -26.64
CA ASN A 306 -4.77 11.76 -26.95
C ASN A 306 -5.74 11.97 -25.77
N ASP A 307 -5.24 12.41 -24.62
CA ASP A 307 -6.01 12.59 -23.39
C ASP A 307 -7.16 13.61 -23.47
N LEU A 308 -6.99 14.68 -24.25
CA LEU A 308 -8.08 15.63 -24.48
C LEU A 308 -8.98 15.10 -25.59
N ALA A 309 -9.90 14.20 -25.24
CA ALA A 309 -10.96 13.75 -26.13
C ALA A 309 -12.33 14.21 -25.63
N THR A 310 -13.25 14.49 -26.55
CA THR A 310 -14.67 14.64 -26.19
C THR A 310 -15.23 13.28 -25.77
N ARG A 311 -16.34 13.28 -25.01
CA ARG A 311 -16.99 12.05 -24.51
C ARG A 311 -17.41 11.03 -25.59
N ASP A 312 -17.50 11.45 -26.86
CA ASP A 312 -17.74 10.56 -28.01
C ASP A 312 -16.46 9.94 -28.61
N GLY A 313 -15.30 10.22 -28.03
CA GLY A 313 -13.98 9.73 -28.45
C GLY A 313 -13.25 10.63 -29.46
N THR A 314 -13.77 11.81 -29.80
CA THR A 314 -13.06 12.72 -30.73
C THR A 314 -11.87 13.38 -30.04
N VAL A 315 -10.66 12.98 -30.42
CA VAL A 315 -9.40 13.56 -29.92
C VAL A 315 -9.23 15.00 -30.40
N LEU A 316 -8.91 15.90 -29.47
CA LEU A 316 -8.63 17.32 -29.68
C LEU A 316 -7.13 17.61 -29.54
N PRO A 317 -6.65 18.80 -29.95
CA PRO A 317 -5.26 19.19 -29.73
C PRO A 317 -4.92 19.28 -28.22
N THR A 318 -3.69 18.93 -27.84
CA THR A 318 -3.20 19.04 -26.45
C THR A 318 -3.16 20.47 -25.89
N GLN A 319 -3.31 21.48 -26.75
CA GLN A 319 -3.55 22.86 -26.36
C GLN A 319 -4.85 23.36 -26.99
N LEU A 320 -5.89 23.47 -26.15
CA LEU A 320 -7.20 23.93 -26.56
C LEU A 320 -7.27 25.45 -26.57
N THR A 321 -7.98 26.01 -27.55
CA THR A 321 -8.49 27.37 -27.43
C THR A 321 -9.55 27.45 -26.34
N PHE A 322 -9.85 28.66 -25.89
CA PHE A 322 -10.89 28.88 -24.88
C PHE A 322 -12.25 28.29 -25.30
N ALA A 323 -12.66 28.52 -26.55
CA ALA A 323 -13.91 27.95 -27.06
C ALA A 323 -13.87 26.42 -27.14
N GLU A 324 -12.75 25.82 -27.58
CA GLU A 324 -12.61 24.36 -27.61
C GLU A 324 -12.64 23.75 -26.21
N LEU A 325 -12.05 24.40 -25.21
CA LEU A 325 -12.05 23.91 -23.83
C LEU A 325 -13.45 23.97 -23.21
N TYR A 326 -14.14 25.11 -23.30
CA TYR A 326 -15.41 25.30 -22.60
C TYR A 326 -16.63 24.89 -23.41
N ASP A 327 -16.69 25.25 -24.70
CA ASP A 327 -17.88 25.03 -25.53
C ASP A 327 -17.92 23.60 -26.11
N THR A 328 -16.75 22.97 -26.28
CA THR A 328 -16.62 21.62 -26.86
C THR A 328 -16.22 20.57 -25.82
N PHE A 329 -15.01 20.64 -25.26
CA PHE A 329 -14.45 19.61 -24.39
C PHE A 329 -15.25 19.48 -23.07
N ALA A 330 -15.29 20.52 -22.25
CA ALA A 330 -15.96 20.50 -20.95
C ALA A 330 -17.45 20.18 -21.07
N ASN A 331 -18.14 20.78 -22.04
CA ASN A 331 -19.56 20.51 -22.28
C ASN A 331 -19.83 19.09 -22.77
N SER A 332 -18.89 18.43 -23.44
CA SER A 332 -19.05 17.01 -23.82
C SER A 332 -19.03 16.09 -22.59
N TRP A 333 -18.33 16.48 -21.52
CA TRP A 333 -18.22 15.73 -20.26
C TRP A 333 -19.25 16.13 -19.20
N ARG A 334 -20.04 17.17 -19.45
CA ARG A 334 -21.06 17.65 -18.52
C ARG A 334 -22.19 16.62 -18.40
N ILE A 335 -22.58 16.30 -17.16
CA ILE A 335 -23.64 15.33 -16.90
C ILE A 335 -25.02 15.98 -16.91
N THR A 336 -26.02 15.20 -17.31
CA THR A 336 -27.43 15.54 -17.19
C THR A 336 -27.96 15.11 -15.81
N GLN A 337 -29.14 15.64 -15.45
CA GLN A 337 -29.78 15.27 -14.17
C GLN A 337 -30.10 13.78 -14.08
N ALA A 338 -30.32 13.11 -15.21
CA ALA A 338 -30.61 11.68 -15.25
C ALA A 338 -29.35 10.81 -15.03
N GLU A 339 -28.18 11.35 -15.34
CA GLU A 339 -26.88 10.68 -15.15
C GLU A 339 -26.27 10.96 -13.77
N SER A 340 -26.78 11.96 -13.06
CA SER A 340 -26.18 12.42 -11.82
C SER A 340 -26.22 11.38 -10.71
N LEU A 341 -25.05 11.17 -10.10
CA LEU A 341 -24.86 10.37 -8.91
C LEU A 341 -24.89 11.21 -7.62
N PHE A 342 -24.99 12.53 -7.72
CA PHE A 342 -24.95 13.39 -6.55
C PHE A 342 -26.27 13.36 -5.76
N ASP A 343 -26.13 13.46 -4.44
CA ASP A 343 -27.22 13.86 -3.56
C ASP A 343 -27.46 15.38 -3.64
N TYR A 344 -28.74 15.78 -3.67
CA TYR A 344 -29.15 17.19 -3.80
C TYR A 344 -30.00 17.61 -2.61
N ARG A 345 -29.84 18.86 -2.16
CA ARG A 345 -30.78 19.46 -1.22
C ARG A 345 -32.11 19.72 -1.89
N ALA A 346 -33.13 19.99 -1.06
CA ALA A 346 -34.45 20.35 -1.57
C ALA A 346 -34.37 21.58 -2.50
N GLY A 347 -34.72 21.38 -3.77
CA GLY A 347 -34.71 22.43 -4.80
C GLY A 347 -33.40 22.57 -5.58
N GLU A 348 -32.38 21.75 -5.28
CA GLU A 348 -31.15 21.68 -6.06
C GLU A 348 -31.21 20.64 -7.17
N SER A 349 -30.40 20.84 -8.20
CA SER A 349 -30.25 19.95 -9.37
C SER A 349 -28.90 20.26 -10.06
N THR A 350 -28.54 19.51 -11.10
CA THR A 350 -27.37 19.82 -11.96
C THR A 350 -27.38 21.27 -12.47
N ALA A 351 -28.58 21.84 -12.69
CA ALA A 351 -28.76 23.22 -13.16
C ALA A 351 -28.35 24.26 -12.10
N THR A 352 -28.44 23.94 -10.82
CA THR A 352 -28.01 24.84 -9.73
C THR A 352 -26.51 25.14 -9.81
N PHE A 353 -25.72 24.16 -10.26
CA PHE A 353 -24.27 24.24 -10.32
C PHE A 353 -23.73 24.62 -11.71
N SER A 354 -24.60 24.66 -12.74
CA SER A 354 -24.19 24.90 -14.13
C SER A 354 -24.38 26.37 -14.60
N GLY A 355 -24.39 27.35 -13.67
CA GLY A 355 -24.76 28.73 -13.99
C GLY A 355 -23.79 29.48 -14.91
N ASP A 356 -24.35 30.35 -15.78
CA ASP A 356 -23.65 31.17 -16.79
C ASP A 356 -22.61 32.17 -16.23
N ASN A 357 -22.56 32.36 -14.90
CA ASN A 357 -21.69 33.34 -14.22
C ASN A 357 -20.52 32.69 -13.43
N CYS A 358 -20.21 31.43 -13.70
CA CYS A 358 -18.96 30.80 -13.25
C CYS A 358 -17.75 31.43 -13.97
N PRO A 359 -16.51 31.49 -13.46
CA PRO A 359 -15.49 32.34 -14.06
C PRO A 359 -15.05 31.75 -15.40
N ILE A 360 -15.69 32.25 -16.45
CA ILE A 360 -15.32 32.08 -17.85
C ILE A 360 -14.42 33.30 -18.18
N GLN A 361 -13.35 33.50 -17.41
CA GLN A 361 -12.37 34.55 -17.64
C GLN A 361 -10.99 33.90 -17.76
N LYS A 362 -10.30 34.15 -18.88
CA LYS A 362 -8.93 33.69 -19.08
C LYS A 362 -8.01 34.49 -18.15
N THR A 363 -7.74 33.96 -16.97
CA THR A 363 -6.78 34.57 -16.03
C THR A 363 -5.38 34.06 -16.34
N THR A 364 -4.40 34.97 -16.31
CA THR A 364 -2.98 34.62 -16.47
C THR A 364 -2.18 35.30 -15.37
N ARG A 365 -0.97 34.82 -15.09
CA ARG A 365 -0.08 35.49 -14.12
C ARG A 365 0.11 36.99 -14.40
N ALA A 366 0.10 37.39 -15.67
CA ALA A 366 0.22 38.80 -16.08
C ALA A 366 -0.97 39.68 -15.65
N SER A 367 -2.11 39.08 -15.33
CA SER A 367 -3.31 39.78 -14.85
C SER A 367 -3.43 39.87 -13.33
N LEU A 368 -2.50 39.28 -12.57
CA LEU A 368 -2.56 39.19 -11.11
C LEU A 368 -1.91 40.40 -10.41
N PRO A 369 -2.37 40.77 -9.19
CA PRO A 369 -1.71 41.78 -8.36
C PRO A 369 -0.28 41.36 -7.99
N ALA A 370 0.70 42.24 -8.24
CA ALA A 370 2.12 41.92 -8.08
C ALA A 370 2.52 41.62 -6.62
N ASP A 371 1.84 42.24 -5.65
CA ASP A 371 2.01 41.99 -4.22
C ASP A 371 1.55 40.57 -3.84
N LYS A 372 0.44 40.10 -4.42
CA LYS A 372 -0.07 38.75 -4.18
C LYS A 372 0.75 37.66 -4.82
N VAL A 373 1.29 37.92 -6.01
CA VAL A 373 2.28 37.02 -6.64
C VAL A 373 3.53 36.88 -5.78
N ALA A 374 4.01 37.98 -5.18
CA ALA A 374 5.18 37.94 -4.29
C ALA A 374 4.90 37.16 -2.99
N GLU A 375 3.71 37.33 -2.41
CA GLU A 375 3.26 36.59 -1.22
C GLU A 375 3.17 35.08 -1.49
N ALA A 376 2.52 34.67 -2.58
CA ALA A 376 2.45 33.27 -3.02
C ALA A 376 3.83 32.65 -3.25
N THR A 377 4.72 33.39 -3.93
CA THR A 377 6.09 32.93 -4.22
C THR A 377 6.86 32.63 -2.92
N ALA A 378 6.73 33.49 -1.91
CA ALA A 378 7.38 33.29 -0.61
C ALA A 378 6.82 32.08 0.15
N LEU A 379 5.51 31.81 0.06
CA LEU A 379 4.88 30.63 0.66
C LEU A 379 5.34 29.34 -0.03
N LEU A 380 5.44 29.32 -1.36
CA LEU A 380 5.96 28.19 -2.13
C LEU A 380 7.42 27.89 -1.81
N ASP A 381 8.25 28.93 -1.67
CA ASP A 381 9.65 28.78 -1.27
C ASP A 381 9.77 28.19 0.14
N ALA A 382 8.93 28.64 1.08
CA ALA A 382 8.87 28.09 2.43
C ALA A 382 8.38 26.63 2.45
N ALA A 383 7.50 26.24 1.52
CA ALA A 383 7.00 24.87 1.36
C ALA A 383 7.96 23.95 0.58
N GLY A 384 9.07 24.47 0.04
CA GLY A 384 10.05 23.68 -0.70
C GLY A 384 9.58 23.19 -2.09
N ILE A 385 8.50 23.76 -2.62
CA ILE A 385 7.91 23.34 -3.91
C ILE A 385 8.74 23.95 -5.04
N THR A 386 9.46 23.13 -5.81
CA THR A 386 10.39 23.59 -6.86
C THR A 386 9.88 23.38 -8.29
N ASP A 387 8.86 22.55 -8.49
CA ASP A 387 8.33 22.27 -9.83
C ASP A 387 7.76 23.53 -10.49
N PRO A 388 8.24 23.95 -11.68
CA PRO A 388 7.80 25.18 -12.31
C PRO A 388 6.31 25.23 -12.65
N ALA A 389 5.69 24.10 -13.02
CA ALA A 389 4.28 24.06 -13.40
C ALA A 389 3.39 24.15 -12.16
N LEU A 390 3.69 23.36 -11.11
CA LEU A 390 2.97 23.42 -9.84
C LEU A 390 3.08 24.79 -9.18
N ARG A 391 4.23 25.45 -9.29
CA ARG A 391 4.42 26.80 -8.76
C ARG A 391 3.59 27.85 -9.50
N GLU A 392 3.53 27.79 -10.83
CA GLU A 392 2.72 28.75 -11.61
C GLU A 392 1.22 28.58 -11.34
N ALA A 393 0.76 27.32 -11.24
CA ALA A 393 -0.60 26.95 -10.83
C ALA A 393 -0.94 27.51 -9.43
N ALA A 394 -0.15 27.17 -8.42
CA ALA A 394 -0.38 27.60 -7.04
C ALA A 394 -0.31 29.13 -6.84
N ILE A 395 0.49 29.85 -7.64
CA ILE A 395 0.53 31.32 -7.64
C ILE A 395 -0.79 31.90 -8.14
N LEU A 396 -1.37 31.31 -9.18
CA LEU A 396 -2.66 31.72 -9.73
C LEU A 396 -3.76 31.55 -8.68
N ASP A 397 -3.84 30.36 -8.10
CA ASP A 397 -4.79 29.99 -7.04
C ASP A 397 -4.74 30.96 -5.86
N TYR A 398 -3.55 31.12 -5.27
CA TYR A 398 -3.37 31.95 -4.08
C TYR A 398 -3.67 33.41 -4.38
N ALA A 399 -3.24 33.93 -5.53
CA ALA A 399 -3.44 35.34 -5.84
C ALA A 399 -4.91 35.69 -6.07
N LEU A 400 -5.73 34.73 -6.51
CA LEU A 400 -7.16 34.90 -6.76
C LEU A 400 -8.02 34.66 -5.52
N THR A 401 -7.59 33.78 -4.62
CA THR A 401 -8.36 33.36 -3.42
C THR A 401 -7.87 34.02 -2.13
N CYS A 402 -6.59 34.40 -2.06
CA CYS A 402 -5.84 34.71 -0.84
C CYS A 402 -5.86 33.57 0.19
N ASP A 403 -6.06 32.33 -0.25
CA ASP A 403 -6.18 31.15 0.61
C ASP A 403 -4.88 30.31 0.54
N PRO A 404 -4.11 30.18 1.65
CA PRO A 404 -2.86 29.43 1.67
C PRO A 404 -3.03 27.92 1.50
N SER A 405 -4.24 27.35 1.62
CA SER A 405 -4.46 25.91 1.45
C SER A 405 -4.10 25.41 0.04
N PHE A 406 -4.23 26.27 -0.97
CA PHE A 406 -3.84 25.96 -2.36
C PHE A 406 -2.33 25.77 -2.52
N ILE A 407 -1.52 26.50 -1.74
CA ILE A 407 -0.07 26.28 -1.69
C ILE A 407 0.25 24.93 -1.05
N SER A 408 -0.46 24.55 0.03
CA SER A 408 -0.31 23.24 0.66
C SER A 408 -0.74 22.10 -0.26
N SER A 409 -1.81 22.29 -1.04
CA SER A 409 -2.30 21.32 -2.03
C SER A 409 -1.27 21.04 -3.12
N ALA A 410 -0.64 22.09 -3.65
CA ALA A 410 0.41 21.96 -4.67
C ALA A 410 1.60 21.09 -4.20
N GLY A 411 1.93 21.13 -2.90
CA GLY A 411 3.00 20.31 -2.32
C GLY A 411 2.68 18.82 -2.23
N GLN A 412 1.40 18.47 -2.08
CA GLN A 412 0.94 17.06 -2.04
C GLN A 412 0.72 16.48 -3.44
N ALA A 413 0.39 17.31 -4.43
CA ALA A 413 0.30 16.89 -5.84
C ALA A 413 1.64 16.38 -6.40
N GLY A 414 2.78 16.78 -5.80
CA GLY A 414 4.12 16.27 -6.12
C GLY A 414 4.61 15.12 -5.22
N GLY A 415 3.80 14.63 -4.29
CA GLY A 415 4.17 13.57 -3.34
C GLY A 415 3.63 12.19 -3.73
N PRO A 416 4.37 11.10 -3.41
CA PRO A 416 3.86 9.73 -3.54
C PRO A 416 2.66 9.50 -2.62
N SER A 417 1.68 8.71 -3.10
CA SER A 417 0.41 8.45 -2.42
C SER A 417 0.57 7.58 -1.17
N GLU A 418 -0.07 7.96 -0.07
CA GLU A 418 -0.27 7.07 1.09
C GLU A 418 -1.25 5.94 0.73
N SER A 419 -0.91 4.68 1.05
CA SER A 419 -1.71 3.49 0.76
C SER A 419 -2.32 2.87 2.04
N VAL A 420 -3.58 2.40 1.95
CA VAL A 420 -4.28 1.62 2.99
C VAL A 420 -4.92 0.37 2.35
N LYS A 421 -4.91 -0.72 3.13
CA LYS A 421 -5.06 -2.17 2.80
C LYS A 421 -6.51 -2.68 2.62
N VAL A 422 -6.75 -3.65 1.71
CA VAL A 422 -8.06 -4.34 1.42
C VAL A 422 -7.94 -5.90 1.54
N ILE A 423 -9.03 -6.63 1.83
CA ILE A 423 -9.08 -8.10 2.13
C ILE A 423 -10.11 -8.86 1.21
N ASP A 424 -9.71 -10.03 0.65
CA ASP A 424 -10.47 -10.95 -0.26
C ASP A 424 -11.21 -12.14 0.47
N PRO A 425 -11.83 -13.16 -0.18
CA PRO A 425 -12.82 -14.05 0.47
C PRO A 425 -12.23 -14.80 1.65
N THR A 426 -12.98 -14.81 2.75
CA THR A 426 -12.43 -15.13 4.07
C THR A 426 -13.20 -16.26 4.74
N ILE A 427 -12.47 -17.25 5.25
CA ILE A 427 -13.00 -18.18 6.25
C ILE A 427 -12.83 -17.56 7.64
N ILE A 428 -13.90 -17.48 8.41
CA ILE A 428 -13.91 -16.89 9.76
C ILE A 428 -14.44 -17.91 10.77
N TRP A 429 -13.69 -18.17 11.84
CA TRP A 429 -14.19 -18.88 13.02
C TRP A 429 -14.48 -17.93 14.18
N THR A 430 -15.66 -18.00 14.79
CA THR A 430 -16.13 -17.02 15.81
C THR A 430 -16.68 -17.67 17.09
N ASN A 431 -16.92 -16.81 18.11
CA ASN A 431 -17.70 -17.07 19.33
C ASN A 431 -17.13 -18.07 20.34
N GLY A 432 -15.87 -17.94 20.78
CA GLY A 432 -15.46 -18.45 22.11
C GLY A 432 -15.11 -19.95 22.23
N GLY A 433 -15.36 -20.76 21.20
CA GLY A 433 -15.10 -22.21 21.21
C GLY A 433 -13.66 -22.61 20.88
N GLN A 434 -13.38 -23.91 20.89
CA GLN A 434 -12.06 -24.46 20.59
C GLN A 434 -12.06 -25.21 19.24
N VAL A 435 -11.09 -24.94 18.37
CA VAL A 435 -10.83 -25.75 17.17
C VAL A 435 -9.53 -26.50 17.38
N VAL A 436 -9.58 -27.84 17.30
CA VAL A 436 -8.38 -28.68 17.40
C VAL A 436 -8.14 -29.33 16.06
N ILE A 437 -7.09 -28.92 15.36
CA ILE A 437 -6.65 -29.60 14.15
C ILE A 437 -5.50 -30.52 14.53
N GLY A 438 -5.76 -31.82 14.48
CA GLY A 438 -4.74 -32.83 14.61
C GLY A 438 -4.58 -33.50 15.96
N SER A 439 -5.64 -34.08 16.50
CA SER A 439 -5.52 -34.82 17.77
C SER A 439 -4.73 -36.13 17.64
N ALA A 440 -3.78 -36.34 18.56
CA ALA A 440 -3.02 -37.56 18.92
C ALA A 440 -2.16 -38.28 17.87
N ALA A 441 -2.39 -38.08 16.57
CA ALA A 441 -1.47 -38.39 15.50
C ALA A 441 -1.39 -37.14 14.62
N ALA A 442 -0.20 -36.55 14.50
CA ALA A 442 -0.06 -35.28 13.81
C ALA A 442 -0.68 -35.37 12.39
N PRO A 443 -1.64 -34.50 12.02
CA PRO A 443 -2.24 -34.45 10.71
C PRO A 443 -1.13 -34.14 9.72
N SER A 444 -1.15 -34.90 8.62
CA SER A 444 -0.04 -34.87 7.68
C SER A 444 0.04 -33.57 6.89
N ARG A 445 -1.05 -32.78 6.80
CA ARG A 445 -1.17 -31.65 5.86
C ARG A 445 -2.33 -30.68 6.17
N PHE A 446 -2.08 -29.37 6.06
CA PHE A 446 -3.07 -28.29 6.03
C PHE A 446 -2.84 -27.40 4.80
N ASP A 447 -3.85 -27.25 3.93
CA ASP A 447 -3.72 -26.50 2.67
C ASP A 447 -4.68 -25.30 2.60
N ILE A 448 -4.20 -24.17 2.08
CA ILE A 448 -4.98 -23.00 1.68
C ILE A 448 -4.71 -22.73 0.19
N GLY A 449 -5.74 -22.64 -0.66
CA GLY A 449 -5.63 -22.44 -2.11
C GLY A 449 -6.34 -23.51 -2.94
N SER A 450 -6.07 -23.58 -4.25
CA SER A 450 -6.81 -24.46 -5.15
C SER A 450 -6.50 -25.95 -4.90
N THR A 451 -7.53 -26.78 -4.92
CA THR A 451 -7.44 -28.25 -4.77
C THR A 451 -7.60 -28.95 -6.14
N THR A 452 -6.76 -29.93 -6.48
CA THR A 452 -6.81 -30.66 -7.77
C THR A 452 -8.10 -31.44 -8.04
N THR A 453 -8.85 -31.77 -7.00
CA THR A 453 -10.00 -32.65 -7.04
C THR A 453 -10.95 -32.24 -5.93
N ALA A 454 -12.25 -32.14 -6.22
CA ALA A 454 -13.27 -31.97 -5.20
C ALA A 454 -13.13 -33.12 -4.18
N PRO A 455 -12.87 -32.82 -2.90
CA PRO A 455 -12.87 -33.82 -1.84
C PRO A 455 -14.22 -34.55 -1.81
N THR A 456 -14.19 -35.85 -1.53
CA THR A 456 -15.37 -36.70 -1.53
C THR A 456 -15.74 -37.02 -0.09
N GLY A 457 -16.94 -36.64 0.35
CA GLY A 457 -17.28 -36.80 1.75
C GLY A 457 -18.76 -36.59 2.06
N VAL A 458 -19.05 -36.44 3.34
CA VAL A 458 -20.34 -35.97 3.83
C VAL A 458 -20.41 -34.48 3.50
N VAL A 459 -21.34 -34.12 2.63
CA VAL A 459 -21.45 -32.77 2.07
C VAL A 459 -22.45 -31.98 2.88
N TRP A 460 -22.06 -30.76 3.29
CA TRP A 460 -22.99 -29.77 3.82
C TRP A 460 -23.90 -29.31 2.68
N THR A 461 -25.19 -29.59 2.82
CA THR A 461 -26.19 -29.31 1.79
C THR A 461 -27.00 -28.05 2.08
N GLY A 462 -27.00 -27.55 3.32
CA GLY A 462 -27.68 -26.31 3.71
C GLY A 462 -29.18 -26.24 3.38
N PHE A 463 -29.85 -27.38 3.15
CA PHE A 463 -31.26 -27.41 2.74
C PHE A 463 -32.27 -27.40 3.90
N ALA A 464 -31.83 -27.38 5.18
CA ALA A 464 -32.73 -27.38 6.33
C ALA A 464 -33.04 -25.97 6.87
N ALA A 465 -33.85 -25.89 7.93
CA ALA A 465 -34.33 -24.63 8.50
C ALA A 465 -33.35 -23.97 9.51
N SER A 466 -32.18 -24.56 9.73
CA SER A 466 -31.16 -24.11 10.67
C SER A 466 -29.78 -24.52 10.18
N ASP A 467 -28.75 -23.71 10.45
CA ASP A 467 -27.36 -23.99 10.01
C ASP A 467 -26.55 -24.80 11.03
N ASP A 468 -27.23 -25.61 11.84
CA ASP A 468 -26.66 -26.39 12.93
C ASP A 468 -26.09 -27.74 12.46
N TRP A 469 -24.83 -28.02 12.78
CA TRP A 469 -24.16 -29.28 12.46
C TRP A 469 -24.80 -30.51 13.14
N SER A 470 -25.53 -30.32 14.24
CA SER A 470 -26.25 -31.38 14.93
C SER A 470 -27.49 -31.88 14.16
N ASP A 471 -28.02 -31.08 13.24
CA ASP A 471 -29.18 -31.46 12.42
C ASP A 471 -28.75 -32.33 11.23
N SER A 472 -29.15 -33.61 11.28
CA SER A 472 -28.93 -34.57 10.20
C SER A 472 -29.51 -34.15 8.84
N GLY A 473 -30.50 -33.24 8.83
CA GLY A 473 -31.11 -32.71 7.60
C GLY A 473 -30.22 -31.77 6.81
N ASN A 474 -29.14 -31.24 7.42
CA ASN A 474 -28.18 -30.37 6.75
C ASN A 474 -27.15 -31.11 5.93
N TRP A 475 -27.06 -32.44 6.05
CA TRP A 475 -25.97 -33.24 5.51
C TRP A 475 -26.47 -34.28 4.51
N SER A 476 -25.67 -34.54 3.48
CA SER A 476 -26.02 -35.50 2.41
C SER A 476 -26.25 -36.94 2.91
N THR A 477 -25.64 -37.33 4.03
CA THR A 477 -25.74 -38.67 4.62
C THR A 477 -25.99 -38.68 6.14
N GLY A 478 -26.41 -37.55 6.72
CA GLY A 478 -26.61 -37.36 8.17
C GLY A 478 -25.46 -36.61 8.88
N ALA A 479 -25.65 -36.27 10.15
CA ALA A 479 -24.69 -35.47 10.93
C ALA A 479 -23.27 -36.12 10.93
N PRO A 480 -22.18 -35.33 10.87
CA PRO A 480 -20.82 -35.84 10.72
C PRO A 480 -20.39 -36.72 11.89
N ALA A 481 -19.77 -37.85 11.57
CA ALA A 481 -19.11 -38.75 12.50
C ALA A 481 -17.58 -38.57 12.49
N PRO A 482 -16.86 -39.09 13.50
CA PRO A 482 -15.40 -39.01 13.57
C PRO A 482 -14.62 -39.62 12.39
N THR A 483 -15.27 -40.44 11.58
CA THR A 483 -14.70 -41.05 10.36
C THR A 483 -14.94 -40.26 9.10
N ASP A 484 -15.74 -39.19 9.18
CA ASP A 484 -16.28 -38.53 8.01
C ASP A 484 -15.36 -37.42 7.52
N GLU A 485 -15.18 -37.39 6.21
CA GLU A 485 -14.62 -36.27 5.47
C GLU A 485 -15.74 -35.25 5.28
N VAL A 486 -15.64 -34.09 5.92
CA VAL A 486 -16.66 -33.04 5.83
C VAL A 486 -16.30 -32.08 4.71
N VAL A 487 -17.25 -31.83 3.81
CA VAL A 487 -17.08 -30.95 2.66
C VAL A 487 -18.15 -29.87 2.65
N PHE A 488 -17.73 -28.60 2.64
CA PHE A 488 -18.60 -27.44 2.40
C PHE A 488 -18.55 -27.10 0.91
N ALA A 489 -19.66 -27.34 0.22
CA ALA A 489 -19.86 -26.99 -1.19
C ALA A 489 -20.60 -25.65 -1.32
N THR A 490 -20.53 -25.03 -2.50
CA THR A 490 -21.02 -23.66 -2.78
C THR A 490 -22.52 -23.45 -2.73
N ASP A 491 -23.30 -24.51 -2.62
CA ASP A 491 -24.75 -24.51 -2.65
C ASP A 491 -25.40 -24.61 -1.27
N GLY A 492 -24.61 -24.79 -0.20
CA GLY A 492 -25.11 -24.82 1.17
C GLY A 492 -25.15 -23.44 1.84
N ALA A 493 -26.35 -22.89 1.99
CA ALA A 493 -26.82 -21.83 2.92
C ALA A 493 -25.84 -20.73 3.40
N ASP A 494 -26.20 -19.47 3.06
CA ASP A 494 -25.91 -18.16 3.70
C ASP A 494 -24.51 -17.81 4.27
N GLY A 495 -23.53 -18.70 4.17
CA GLY A 495 -22.18 -18.48 4.66
C GLY A 495 -22.02 -18.67 6.17
N LEU A 496 -23.04 -19.10 6.93
CA LEU A 496 -22.92 -19.35 8.37
C LEU A 496 -23.12 -20.83 8.68
N ASN A 497 -22.30 -21.41 9.55
CA ASN A 497 -22.47 -22.78 10.03
C ASN A 497 -22.26 -22.83 11.54
N VAL A 498 -23.19 -23.40 12.29
CA VAL A 498 -23.18 -23.44 13.75
C VAL A 498 -22.76 -24.82 14.24
N VAL A 499 -21.74 -24.86 15.09
CA VAL A 499 -21.28 -26.05 15.83
C VAL A 499 -21.71 -25.87 17.28
N ASP A 500 -22.87 -26.40 17.63
CA ASP A 500 -23.49 -26.23 18.95
C ASP A 500 -23.18 -27.38 19.94
N GLN A 501 -22.45 -28.39 19.49
CA GLN A 501 -21.96 -29.52 20.27
C GLN A 501 -20.52 -29.89 19.88
N ASP A 502 -19.83 -30.64 20.74
CA ASP A 502 -18.49 -31.15 20.42
C ASP A 502 -18.56 -32.12 19.23
N ILE A 503 -17.87 -31.78 18.14
CA ILE A 503 -17.82 -32.57 16.91
C ILE A 503 -16.39 -32.98 16.62
N THR A 504 -16.22 -34.24 16.19
CA THR A 504 -14.97 -34.74 15.64
C THR A 504 -15.21 -35.24 14.23
N VAL A 505 -14.32 -34.90 13.30
CA VAL A 505 -14.36 -35.31 11.89
C VAL A 505 -12.98 -35.81 11.45
N ALA A 506 -12.96 -36.66 10.43
CA ALA A 506 -11.71 -37.20 9.89
C ALA A 506 -10.95 -36.15 9.06
N SER A 507 -11.65 -35.31 8.32
CA SER A 507 -11.07 -34.18 7.58
C SER A 507 -12.11 -33.09 7.37
N LEU A 508 -11.63 -31.89 7.07
CA LEU A 508 -12.47 -30.70 6.89
C LEU A 508 -12.04 -29.97 5.61
N HIS A 509 -12.98 -29.82 4.68
CA HIS A 509 -12.72 -29.21 3.39
C HIS A 509 -13.73 -28.10 3.13
N TYR A 510 -13.23 -26.89 2.92
CA TYR A 510 -14.03 -25.78 2.42
C TYR A 510 -13.75 -25.62 0.93
N THR A 511 -14.77 -25.74 0.09
CA THR A 511 -14.64 -25.69 -1.37
C THR A 511 -15.54 -24.64 -1.99
N GLY A 512 -14.93 -23.65 -2.64
CA GLY A 512 -15.63 -22.61 -3.41
C GLY A 512 -15.55 -22.84 -4.92
N ALA A 513 -16.62 -23.29 -5.55
CA ALA A 513 -16.88 -23.16 -6.99
C ALA A 513 -17.23 -21.71 -7.36
N VAL A 514 -16.25 -20.90 -7.76
CA VAL A 514 -16.52 -19.59 -8.35
C VAL A 514 -16.49 -19.76 -9.87
N ALA A 515 -17.68 -19.86 -10.50
CA ALA A 515 -17.80 -19.57 -11.92
C ALA A 515 -17.29 -18.14 -12.18
N PRO A 516 -16.70 -17.81 -13.34
CA PRO A 516 -15.96 -16.55 -13.55
C PRO A 516 -16.83 -15.27 -13.60
N ALA A 517 -17.88 -15.12 -12.77
CA ALA A 517 -18.83 -14.01 -12.89
C ALA A 517 -19.51 -13.51 -11.59
N THR A 518 -19.25 -14.02 -10.39
CA THR A 518 -19.91 -13.49 -9.16
C THR A 518 -19.00 -13.57 -7.94
N PHE A 519 -18.86 -12.45 -7.23
CA PHE A 519 -18.17 -12.34 -5.94
C PHE A 519 -18.67 -13.41 -4.95
N ALA A 520 -17.73 -14.11 -4.32
CA ALA A 520 -17.95 -15.35 -3.58
C ALA A 520 -18.44 -15.12 -2.13
N ALA A 521 -19.19 -16.09 -1.60
CA ALA A 521 -19.68 -16.10 -0.22
C ALA A 521 -18.55 -16.34 0.80
N ASP A 522 -18.53 -15.55 1.89
CA ASP A 522 -17.68 -15.84 3.05
C ASP A 522 -18.22 -17.07 3.79
N HIS A 523 -17.31 -17.88 4.35
CA HIS A 523 -17.68 -19.02 5.18
C HIS A 523 -17.32 -18.75 6.64
N THR A 524 -18.35 -18.55 7.43
CA THR A 524 -18.29 -18.41 8.89
C THR A 524 -18.67 -19.74 9.53
N THR A 525 -17.86 -20.17 10.51
CA THR A 525 -18.21 -21.28 11.40
C THR A 525 -18.27 -20.75 12.84
N ASP A 526 -19.47 -20.75 13.41
CA ASP A 526 -19.78 -20.28 14.76
C ASP A 526 -19.74 -21.47 15.74
N LEU A 527 -18.87 -21.40 16.75
CA LEU A 527 -18.70 -22.48 17.74
C LEU A 527 -19.61 -22.34 18.97
N HIS A 528 -20.56 -21.41 18.91
CA HIS A 528 -21.64 -21.24 19.87
C HIS A 528 -21.18 -21.15 21.36
N GLY A 529 -20.08 -20.44 21.62
CA GLY A 529 -19.67 -20.05 22.97
C GLY A 529 -19.05 -21.14 23.85
N GLY A 530 -18.91 -22.38 23.37
CA GLY A 530 -18.41 -23.48 24.21
C GLY A 530 -18.19 -24.84 23.55
N SER A 531 -18.47 -25.00 22.25
CA SER A 531 -18.26 -26.26 21.54
C SER A 531 -16.83 -26.43 21.05
N THR A 532 -16.40 -27.68 20.87
CA THR A 532 -15.12 -28.06 20.30
C THR A 532 -15.28 -28.71 18.93
N LEU A 533 -14.64 -28.16 17.91
CA LEU A 533 -14.49 -28.81 16.61
C LEU A 533 -13.11 -29.46 16.51
N THR A 534 -13.06 -30.79 16.44
CA THR A 534 -11.81 -31.55 16.26
C THR A 534 -11.71 -32.11 14.85
N VAL A 535 -10.63 -31.80 14.14
CA VAL A 535 -10.31 -32.35 12.82
C VAL A 535 -9.10 -33.26 12.95
N ALA A 536 -9.27 -34.56 12.76
CA ALA A 536 -8.21 -35.54 13.05
C ALA A 536 -7.17 -35.70 11.92
N GLY A 537 -7.53 -35.35 10.68
CA GLY A 537 -6.74 -35.57 9.48
C GLY A 537 -6.56 -34.30 8.64
N PRO A 538 -6.37 -34.43 7.31
CA PRO A 538 -6.12 -33.29 6.44
C PRO A 538 -7.20 -32.23 6.53
N THR A 539 -6.81 -30.97 6.40
CA THR A 539 -7.76 -29.85 6.27
C THR A 539 -7.37 -29.04 5.05
N THR A 540 -8.35 -28.72 4.21
CA THR A 540 -8.11 -27.87 3.02
C THR A 540 -9.11 -26.74 2.95
N VAL A 541 -8.61 -25.56 2.68
CA VAL A 541 -9.37 -24.35 2.40
C VAL A 541 -9.10 -24.01 0.95
N GLY A 542 -10.07 -24.19 0.05
CA GLY A 542 -9.77 -24.06 -1.36
C GLY A 542 -10.90 -23.63 -2.27
N ALA A 543 -10.51 -23.16 -3.45
CA ALA A 543 -11.42 -22.80 -4.52
C ALA A 543 -11.19 -23.71 -5.72
N GLU A 544 -12.26 -24.06 -6.42
CA GLU A 544 -12.20 -24.87 -7.64
C GLU A 544 -11.55 -24.11 -8.81
N ASN A 545 -11.43 -22.78 -8.70
CA ASN A 545 -10.81 -21.91 -9.70
C ASN A 545 -9.37 -21.53 -9.30
N ALA A 546 -8.40 -21.84 -10.17
CA ALA A 546 -6.99 -21.53 -9.97
C ALA A 546 -6.62 -20.03 -10.05
N ALA A 547 -7.59 -19.14 -10.30
CA ALA A 547 -7.45 -17.69 -10.22
C ALA A 547 -8.08 -17.10 -8.93
N ALA A 548 -8.76 -17.89 -8.11
CA ALA A 548 -9.40 -17.40 -6.90
C ALA A 548 -8.38 -17.16 -5.79
N ARG A 549 -8.59 -16.07 -5.04
CA ARG A 549 -7.91 -15.81 -3.77
C ARG A 549 -8.69 -16.49 -2.65
N VAL A 550 -8.02 -17.09 -1.66
CA VAL A 550 -8.71 -17.70 -0.50
C VAL A 550 -7.97 -17.33 0.77
N ASN A 551 -8.63 -16.59 1.66
CA ASN A 551 -8.09 -16.15 2.93
C ASN A 551 -8.66 -16.99 4.07
N LEU A 552 -7.82 -17.30 5.06
CA LEU A 552 -8.25 -17.86 6.33
C LEU A 552 -7.99 -16.83 7.43
N THR A 553 -9.03 -16.41 8.13
CA THR A 553 -8.94 -15.50 9.27
C THR A 553 -9.39 -16.19 10.55
N ILE A 554 -8.49 -16.24 11.53
CA ILE A 554 -8.78 -16.73 12.87
C ILE A 554 -9.08 -15.53 13.76
N ALA A 555 -10.34 -15.42 14.21
CA ALA A 555 -10.84 -14.29 14.98
C ALA A 555 -10.80 -14.53 16.50
N ASN A 556 -10.90 -13.43 17.24
CA ASN A 556 -10.87 -13.41 18.70
C ASN A 556 -11.99 -14.28 19.31
N GLY A 557 -11.65 -15.06 20.33
CA GLY A 557 -12.54 -16.02 20.98
C GLY A 557 -12.39 -17.46 20.45
N THR A 558 -11.80 -17.69 19.28
CA THR A 558 -11.58 -19.06 18.78
C THR A 558 -10.20 -19.56 19.23
N ALA A 559 -10.16 -20.48 20.19
CA ALA A 559 -8.91 -21.15 20.55
C ALA A 559 -8.59 -22.23 19.50
N VAL A 560 -7.86 -21.87 18.46
CA VAL A 560 -7.33 -22.86 17.51
C VAL A 560 -6.07 -23.48 18.11
N THR A 561 -5.97 -24.81 18.11
CA THR A 561 -4.73 -25.56 18.38
C THR A 561 -4.54 -26.51 17.21
N ALA A 562 -3.63 -26.15 16.32
CA ALA A 562 -3.30 -26.97 15.17
C ALA A 562 -1.85 -27.43 15.30
N HIS A 563 -1.63 -28.75 15.37
CA HIS A 563 -0.30 -29.36 15.25
C HIS A 563 -0.20 -29.90 13.82
N VAL A 564 0.58 -29.28 12.94
CA VAL A 564 0.62 -29.68 11.52
C VAL A 564 2.01 -30.10 11.09
N THR A 565 2.14 -31.17 10.29
CA THR A 565 3.46 -31.57 9.74
C THR A 565 3.78 -30.93 8.40
N GLU A 566 2.76 -30.52 7.64
CA GLU A 566 2.90 -29.74 6.41
C GLU A 566 1.84 -28.63 6.39
N LEU A 567 2.26 -27.41 6.09
CA LEU A 567 1.38 -26.25 5.90
C LEU A 567 1.64 -25.69 4.50
N ASN A 568 0.61 -25.54 3.68
CA ASN A 568 0.74 -24.96 2.36
C ASN A 568 -0.27 -23.84 2.14
N ALA A 569 0.19 -22.67 1.70
CA ALA A 569 -0.67 -21.52 1.43
C ALA A 569 -0.51 -21.03 -0.02
N GLY A 570 -1.62 -20.73 -0.70
CA GLY A 570 -1.62 -20.27 -2.10
C GLY A 570 -1.20 -21.35 -3.10
N ILE A 571 -1.55 -22.62 -2.90
CA ILE A 571 -1.14 -23.67 -3.85
C ILE A 571 -1.98 -23.61 -5.13
N ASN A 572 -1.30 -23.61 -6.29
CA ASN A 572 -1.91 -23.94 -7.58
C ASN A 572 -1.46 -25.35 -8.02
N THR A 573 -2.30 -26.35 -7.77
CA THR A 573 -2.03 -27.72 -8.22
C THR A 573 -2.49 -28.01 -9.65
N ALA A 574 -3.29 -27.14 -10.26
CA ALA A 574 -3.80 -27.29 -11.63
C ALA A 574 -2.78 -26.87 -12.70
N GLY A 575 -1.77 -26.08 -12.34
CA GLY A 575 -0.64 -25.71 -13.22
C GLY A 575 -0.93 -24.61 -14.24
N ILE A 576 -2.13 -24.02 -14.22
CA ILE A 576 -2.59 -22.90 -15.05
C ILE A 576 -3.21 -21.85 -14.12
N GLY A 577 -2.87 -20.56 -14.25
CA GLY A 577 -3.35 -19.47 -13.38
C GLY A 577 -2.46 -19.15 -12.16
N ARG A 578 -2.79 -18.09 -11.42
CA ARG A 578 -2.12 -17.66 -10.16
C ARG A 578 -3.12 -17.81 -9.01
N VAL A 579 -2.81 -18.68 -8.03
CA VAL A 579 -3.57 -18.79 -6.79
C VAL A 579 -2.84 -18.00 -5.70
N THR A 580 -3.59 -17.21 -4.94
CA THR A 580 -3.06 -16.53 -3.75
C THR A 580 -3.88 -16.95 -2.54
N GLY A 581 -3.24 -17.27 -1.42
CA GLY A 581 -3.96 -17.59 -0.19
C GLY A 581 -3.28 -16.98 1.02
N ASN A 582 -4.03 -16.23 1.83
CA ASN A 582 -3.51 -15.57 3.03
C ASN A 582 -3.98 -16.29 4.29
N LEU A 583 -3.09 -16.37 5.30
CA LEU A 583 -3.42 -16.83 6.64
C LEU A 583 -3.26 -15.66 7.62
N THR A 584 -4.36 -15.26 8.26
CA THR A 584 -4.39 -14.20 9.26
C THR A 584 -4.79 -14.77 10.61
N VAL A 585 -3.95 -14.58 11.63
CA VAL A 585 -4.22 -14.98 13.02
C VAL A 585 -4.31 -13.73 13.89
N THR A 586 -5.49 -13.43 14.43
CA THR A 586 -5.71 -12.25 15.29
C THR A 586 -5.61 -12.61 16.78
N SER A 587 -5.52 -11.60 17.66
CA SER A 587 -5.09 -11.77 19.06
C SER A 587 -5.98 -12.75 19.85
N GLY A 588 -5.39 -13.86 20.32
CA GLY A 588 -6.05 -14.87 21.17
C GLY A 588 -5.95 -16.31 20.66
N ALA A 589 -5.63 -16.51 19.38
CA ALA A 589 -5.43 -17.82 18.77
C ALA A 589 -3.95 -18.23 18.71
N SER A 590 -3.66 -19.55 18.73
CA SER A 590 -2.30 -20.09 18.65
C SER A 590 -2.17 -21.19 17.59
N LEU A 591 -1.39 -20.96 16.54
CA LEU A 591 -1.02 -22.00 15.58
C LEU A 591 0.32 -22.64 16.00
N ASP A 592 0.34 -23.95 16.26
CA ASP A 592 1.56 -24.68 16.62
C ASP A 592 2.16 -25.40 15.40
N ALA A 593 3.06 -24.71 14.71
CA ALA A 593 3.77 -25.23 13.54
C ALA A 593 5.15 -25.82 13.88
N SER A 594 5.43 -26.16 15.15
CA SER A 594 6.79 -26.59 15.55
C SER A 594 7.24 -27.91 14.91
N ASP A 595 6.29 -28.75 14.48
CA ASP A 595 6.54 -30.06 13.86
C ASP A 595 6.45 -30.02 12.31
N VAL A 596 6.37 -28.83 11.70
CA VAL A 596 6.27 -28.68 10.24
C VAL A 596 7.60 -29.03 9.56
N GLY A 597 7.60 -30.10 8.76
CA GLY A 597 8.74 -30.48 7.92
C GLY A 597 8.85 -29.68 6.62
N LYS A 598 7.74 -29.08 6.15
CA LYS A 598 7.65 -28.24 4.94
C LYS A 598 6.54 -27.18 5.07
N LEU A 599 6.93 -25.91 4.98
CA LEU A 599 6.03 -24.79 4.68
C LEU A 599 6.21 -24.44 3.20
N SER A 600 5.14 -24.50 2.41
CA SER A 600 5.21 -24.14 0.98
C SER A 600 4.25 -22.99 0.64
N VAL A 601 4.76 -21.98 -0.06
CA VAL A 601 3.96 -20.90 -0.65
C VAL A 601 4.20 -20.90 -2.16
N GLY A 602 3.14 -21.04 -2.97
CA GLY A 602 3.21 -21.04 -4.43
C GLY A 602 3.22 -22.42 -5.12
N ARG A 603 3.68 -22.46 -6.38
CA ARG A 603 3.53 -23.60 -7.31
C ARG A 603 4.28 -24.85 -6.81
N VAL A 604 3.54 -25.82 -6.28
CA VAL A 604 4.07 -27.16 -5.99
C VAL A 604 3.99 -28.00 -7.26
N THR A 605 5.04 -28.00 -8.08
CA THR A 605 5.21 -29.06 -9.07
C THR A 605 5.76 -30.30 -8.38
N ASN A 606 4.90 -31.27 -8.10
CA ASN A 606 5.29 -32.66 -7.88
C ASN A 606 4.48 -33.55 -8.83
N VAL A 607 4.96 -33.64 -10.08
CA VAL A 607 4.65 -34.79 -10.94
C VAL A 607 5.98 -35.36 -11.42
N GLY A 608 6.67 -36.10 -10.54
CA GLY A 608 7.85 -36.90 -10.88
C GLY A 608 9.16 -36.16 -10.99
#